data_AF-A0A090W2T6-F1
#
_entry.id   AF-A0A090W2T6-F1
#
_cell.length_a   1.000
_cell.length_b   1.000
_cell.length_c   1.000
_cell.angle_alpha   90.00
_cell.angle_beta   90.00
_cell.angle_gamma   90.00
#
_symmetry.space_group_name_H-M   'P 1'
#
loop_
_entity.id
_entity.type
_entity.pdbx_description
1 polymer ?
#
loop_
_entity_poly.entity_id
_entity_poly.type
_entity_poly.pdbx_seq_one_letter_code
_entity_poly.pdbx_strand_id
1 'polypeptide(L)'
;MKNKKKSALKQTEGVSNSEIINNNFVSNFKSKQSKTINPETLVKGILNKNISYLSRAITLIESSNPKHQDYANTVLKSCLPYANKSIRIGITGVPGVGKSTFIEVFGKHLTALGKRVAVLAIDPSSSLTKGSILGDKTRMETLAKDENAIYVRQLRETL
;
A
#
# COMPACT_ATOMS: atom_id res chain seq x y z
N MET A 1 -38.15 -35.29 -48.73
CA MET A 1 -36.69 -35.10 -48.52
C MET A 1 -36.46 -33.82 -47.70
N LYS A 2 -35.95 -33.93 -46.46
CA LYS A 2 -35.03 -32.98 -45.80
C LYS A 2 -34.63 -33.54 -44.42
N ASN A 3 -33.43 -34.10 -44.36
CA ASN A 3 -32.79 -34.64 -43.16
C ASN A 3 -32.36 -33.50 -42.22
N LYS A 4 -32.86 -33.49 -40.96
CA LYS A 4 -32.28 -32.66 -39.89
C LYS A 4 -31.17 -33.45 -39.21
N LYS A 5 -29.94 -32.93 -39.32
CA LYS A 5 -28.71 -33.49 -38.74
C LYS A 5 -28.82 -33.60 -37.22
N LYS A 6 -28.55 -34.78 -36.66
CA LYS A 6 -28.34 -35.00 -35.22
C LYS A 6 -27.01 -34.35 -34.83
N SER A 7 -27.07 -33.29 -34.02
CA SER A 7 -25.88 -32.69 -33.38
C SER A 7 -25.40 -33.60 -32.25
N ALA A 8 -24.15 -34.06 -32.33
CA ALA A 8 -23.50 -34.97 -31.38
C ALA A 8 -22.71 -34.21 -30.31
N LEU A 9 -23.34 -33.25 -29.62
CA LEU A 9 -22.72 -32.51 -28.52
C LEU A 9 -23.64 -32.55 -27.30
N LYS A 10 -23.26 -33.36 -26.31
CA LYS A 10 -23.89 -33.39 -24.99
C LYS A 10 -23.26 -32.26 -24.18
N GLN A 11 -23.98 -31.16 -24.02
CA GLN A 11 -23.58 -30.06 -23.16
C GLN A 11 -23.77 -30.50 -21.70
N THR A 12 -22.70 -30.62 -20.93
CA THR A 12 -22.81 -30.77 -19.48
C THR A 12 -23.19 -29.43 -18.88
N GLU A 13 -24.18 -29.43 -17.99
CA GLU A 13 -24.59 -28.22 -17.26
C GLU A 13 -23.40 -27.68 -16.47
N GLY A 14 -23.13 -26.38 -16.62
CA GLY A 14 -22.03 -25.71 -15.95
C GLY A 14 -22.18 -25.82 -14.43
N VAL A 15 -21.09 -26.17 -13.75
CA VAL A 15 -21.06 -26.20 -12.28
C VAL A 15 -21.27 -24.77 -11.77
N SER A 16 -22.23 -24.59 -10.86
CA SER A 16 -22.53 -23.28 -10.29
C SER A 16 -21.33 -22.76 -9.46
N ASN A 17 -20.93 -21.50 -9.65
CA ASN A 17 -19.84 -20.84 -8.92
C ASN A 17 -20.02 -20.83 -7.38
N SER A 18 -21.22 -21.20 -6.90
CA SER A 18 -21.57 -21.32 -5.48
C SER A 18 -20.85 -22.47 -4.76
N GLU A 19 -20.39 -23.51 -5.46
CA GLU A 19 -19.76 -24.67 -4.84
C GLU A 19 -18.26 -24.49 -4.54
N ILE A 20 -17.62 -23.46 -5.10
CA ILE A 20 -16.17 -23.22 -4.96
C ILE A 20 -15.85 -22.40 -3.69
N ILE A 21 -16.83 -21.66 -3.16
CA ILE A 21 -16.61 -20.74 -2.04
C ILE A 21 -16.98 -21.43 -0.73
N ASN A 22 -15.98 -22.00 -0.05
CA ASN A 22 -16.16 -22.53 1.29
C ASN A 22 -16.48 -21.38 2.28
N ASN A 23 -17.74 -21.27 2.69
CA ASN A 23 -18.24 -20.22 3.58
C ASN A 23 -17.48 -20.15 4.92
N ASN A 24 -16.89 -21.25 5.37
CA ASN A 24 -16.04 -21.29 6.57
C ASN A 24 -14.70 -20.58 6.36
N PHE A 25 -14.15 -20.60 5.14
CA PHE A 25 -12.96 -19.79 4.80
C PHE A 25 -13.31 -18.32 4.72
N VAL A 26 -14.47 -17.97 4.14
CA VAL A 26 -14.93 -16.57 4.05
C VAL A 26 -15.19 -15.98 5.44
N SER A 27 -15.83 -16.74 6.34
CA SER A 27 -16.07 -16.29 7.72
C SER A 27 -14.77 -16.16 8.53
N ASN A 28 -13.81 -17.08 8.36
CA ASN A 28 -12.50 -17.01 9.00
C ASN A 28 -11.61 -15.87 8.44
N PHE A 29 -11.71 -15.56 7.15
CA PHE A 29 -11.04 -14.39 6.57
C PHE A 29 -11.68 -13.08 7.05
N LYS A 30 -13.01 -13.02 7.11
CA LYS A 30 -13.74 -11.87 7.67
C LYS A 30 -13.42 -11.67 9.15
N SER A 31 -13.32 -12.72 9.96
CA SER A 31 -13.00 -12.61 11.38
C SER A 31 -11.54 -12.18 11.62
N LYS A 32 -10.59 -12.59 10.77
CA LYS A 32 -9.19 -12.10 10.81
C LYS A 32 -9.06 -10.64 10.34
N GLN A 33 -9.86 -10.22 9.36
CA GLN A 33 -9.90 -8.83 8.87
C GLN A 33 -10.68 -7.90 9.80
N SER A 34 -11.69 -8.42 10.52
CA SER A 34 -12.50 -7.73 11.53
C SER A 34 -11.81 -7.61 12.89
N LYS A 35 -10.47 -7.48 12.93
CA LYS A 35 -9.84 -6.87 14.10
C LYS A 35 -10.21 -5.40 14.06
N THR A 36 -11.15 -5.01 14.91
CA THR A 36 -11.53 -3.63 15.17
C THR A 36 -10.28 -2.75 15.18
N ILE A 37 -10.30 -1.70 14.34
CA ILE A 37 -9.18 -0.77 14.22
C ILE A 37 -9.12 -0.02 15.56
N ASN A 38 -8.12 -0.34 16.39
CA ASN A 38 -7.88 0.36 17.64
C ASN A 38 -6.78 1.43 17.39
N PRO A 39 -7.13 2.73 17.45
CA PRO A 39 -6.17 3.83 17.28
C PRO A 39 -4.98 3.77 18.23
N GLU A 40 -5.19 3.40 19.49
CA GLU A 40 -4.12 3.35 20.49
C GLU A 40 -3.09 2.29 20.14
N THR A 41 -3.54 1.13 19.66
CA THR A 41 -2.66 0.04 19.23
C THR A 41 -1.85 0.46 18.00
N LEU A 42 -2.46 1.20 17.06
CA LEU A 42 -1.75 1.78 15.91
C LEU A 42 -0.66 2.74 16.39
N VAL A 43 -1.00 3.68 17.29
CA VAL A 43 -0.07 4.68 17.81
C VAL A 43 1.10 4.02 18.54
N LYS A 44 0.84 3.07 19.44
CA LYS A 44 1.91 2.32 20.14
C LYS A 44 2.81 1.59 19.14
N GLY A 45 2.23 0.96 18.12
CA GLY A 45 2.99 0.31 17.04
C GLY A 45 3.88 1.27 16.26
N ILE A 46 3.37 2.46 15.91
CA ILE A 46 4.12 3.52 15.21
C ILE A 46 5.29 4.02 16.08
N LEU A 47 5.05 4.28 17.36
CA LEU A 47 6.09 4.75 18.30
C LEU A 47 7.19 3.69 18.50
N ASN A 48 6.80 2.41 18.50
CA ASN A 48 7.73 1.28 18.49
C ASN A 48 8.34 0.99 17.12
N LYS A 49 8.20 1.90 16.16
CA LYS A 49 8.84 1.85 14.83
C LYS A 49 8.40 0.65 13.98
N ASN A 50 7.23 0.07 14.26
CA ASN A 50 6.73 -1.10 13.56
C ASN A 50 6.08 -0.70 12.21
N ILE A 51 6.68 -1.16 11.12
CA ILE A 51 6.29 -0.82 9.74
C ILE A 51 4.86 -1.28 9.42
N SER A 52 4.43 -2.43 9.94
CA SER A 52 3.09 -2.97 9.69
C SER A 52 1.99 -2.13 10.35
N TYR A 53 2.26 -1.52 11.50
CA TYR A 53 1.31 -0.59 12.12
C TYR A 53 1.31 0.77 11.42
N LEU A 54 2.48 1.25 10.97
CA LEU A 54 2.59 2.47 10.18
C LEU A 54 1.84 2.35 8.85
N SER A 55 2.00 1.25 8.12
CA SER A 55 1.31 1.05 6.84
C SER A 55 -0.22 1.02 7.01
N ARG A 56 -0.72 0.32 8.03
CA ARG A 56 -2.15 0.31 8.38
C ARG A 56 -2.67 1.69 8.74
N ALA A 57 -1.87 2.51 9.44
CA ALA A 57 -2.25 3.87 9.79
C ALA A 57 -2.30 4.78 8.55
N ILE A 58 -1.36 4.64 7.62
CA ILE A 58 -1.39 5.37 6.34
C ILE A 58 -2.64 4.98 5.56
N THR A 59 -2.94 3.69 5.41
CA THR A 59 -4.17 3.21 4.75
C THR A 59 -5.43 3.73 5.43
N LEU A 60 -5.44 3.81 6.76
CA LEU A 60 -6.56 4.38 7.51
C LEU A 60 -6.75 5.87 7.19
N ILE A 61 -5.66 6.64 7.13
CA ILE A 61 -5.66 8.08 6.83
C ILE A 61 -6.05 8.36 5.38
N GLU A 62 -5.64 7.51 4.44
CA GLU A 62 -5.99 7.63 3.02
C GLU A 62 -7.42 7.16 2.69
N SER A 63 -8.11 6.50 3.64
CA SER A 63 -9.43 5.94 3.38
C SER A 63 -10.51 7.02 3.26
N SER A 64 -11.35 6.90 2.22
CA SER A 64 -12.53 7.75 1.99
C SER A 64 -13.75 7.39 2.86
N ASN A 65 -13.70 6.31 3.64
CA ASN A 65 -14.83 5.88 4.47
C ASN A 65 -15.04 6.85 5.66
N PRO A 66 -16.23 7.45 5.84
CA PRO A 66 -16.50 8.36 6.96
C PRO A 66 -16.19 7.76 8.34
N LYS A 67 -16.46 6.47 8.55
CA LYS A 67 -16.15 5.79 9.82
C LYS A 67 -14.66 5.74 10.13
N HIS A 68 -13.80 5.81 9.10
CA HIS A 68 -12.35 5.80 9.27
C HIS A 68 -11.80 7.19 9.62
N GLN A 69 -12.51 8.28 9.28
CA GLN A 69 -12.04 9.64 9.50
C GLN A 69 -11.83 9.95 10.99
N ASP A 70 -12.75 9.53 11.86
CA ASP A 70 -12.63 9.74 13.31
C ASP A 70 -11.41 9.00 13.89
N TYR A 71 -11.21 7.76 13.48
CA TYR A 71 -10.03 6.97 13.88
C TYR A 71 -8.73 7.57 13.33
N ALA A 72 -8.72 8.01 12.07
CA ALA A 72 -7.57 8.66 11.44
C ALA A 72 -7.17 9.94 12.17
N ASN A 73 -8.15 10.79 12.49
CA ASN A 73 -7.95 12.01 13.27
C ASN A 73 -7.38 11.72 14.66
N THR A 74 -7.88 10.66 15.32
CA THR A 74 -7.39 10.23 16.63
C THR A 74 -5.93 9.79 16.57
N VAL A 75 -5.57 8.96 15.58
CA VAL A 75 -4.17 8.53 15.37
C VAL A 75 -3.27 9.74 15.09
N LEU A 76 -3.69 10.63 14.19
CA LEU A 76 -2.91 11.81 13.80
C LEU A 76 -2.62 12.70 15.01
N LYS A 77 -3.66 13.09 15.77
CA LYS A 77 -3.53 13.92 16.98
C LYS A 77 -2.60 13.29 18.00
N SER A 78 -2.70 11.98 18.20
CA SER A 78 -1.85 11.25 19.16
C SER A 78 -0.38 11.17 18.72
N CYS A 79 -0.11 11.22 17.41
CA CYS A 79 1.24 11.21 16.87
C CYS A 79 1.89 12.61 16.80
N LEU A 80 1.11 13.70 16.77
CA LEU A 80 1.62 15.08 16.66
C LEU A 80 2.71 15.45 17.69
N PRO A 81 2.61 15.09 18.99
CA PRO A 81 3.66 15.41 19.97
C PRO A 81 5.04 14.80 19.65
N TYR A 82 5.07 13.75 18.83
CA TYR A 82 6.29 13.05 18.43
C TYR A 82 6.78 13.49 17.05
N ALA A 83 6.07 14.40 16.38
CA ALA A 83 6.43 14.95 15.09
C ALA A 83 7.64 15.92 15.19
N ASN A 84 8.12 16.40 14.04
CA ASN A 84 9.20 17.40 13.91
C ASN A 84 10.60 16.99 14.39
N LYS A 85 10.83 15.71 14.70
CA LYS A 85 12.17 15.17 15.00
C LYS A 85 12.88 14.60 13.77
N SER A 86 12.65 15.18 12.59
CA SER A 86 13.22 14.71 11.32
C SER A 86 13.57 15.86 10.38
N ILE A 87 14.54 15.62 9.50
CA ILE A 87 14.90 16.53 8.39
C ILE A 87 14.06 16.13 7.17
N ARG A 88 13.47 17.12 6.49
CA ARG A 88 12.65 16.93 5.28
C ARG A 88 13.37 17.53 4.08
N ILE A 89 13.68 16.71 3.08
CA ILE A 89 14.42 17.10 1.88
C ILE A 89 13.52 16.85 0.67
N GLY A 90 13.28 17.89 -0.13
CA GLY A 90 12.59 17.79 -1.41
C GLY A 90 13.57 17.56 -2.55
N ILE A 91 13.32 16.54 -3.38
CA ILE A 91 14.15 16.21 -4.55
C ILE A 91 13.27 16.32 -5.80
N THR A 92 13.69 17.12 -6.76
CA THR A 92 12.97 17.36 -8.02
C THR A 92 13.93 17.32 -9.22
N GLY A 93 13.40 17.31 -10.43
CA GLY A 93 14.17 17.27 -11.67
C GLY A 93 13.39 16.62 -12.82
N VAL A 94 13.86 16.85 -14.04
CA VAL A 94 13.22 16.34 -15.26
C VAL A 94 13.14 14.81 -15.29
N PRO A 95 12.20 14.20 -16.04
CA PRO A 95 12.18 12.75 -16.26
C PRO A 95 13.53 12.27 -16.82
N GLY A 96 14.02 11.11 -16.35
CA GLY A 96 15.28 10.53 -16.84
C GLY A 96 16.58 11.08 -16.23
N VAL A 97 16.56 12.17 -15.45
CA VAL A 97 17.77 12.76 -14.82
C VAL A 97 18.44 11.89 -13.73
N GLY A 98 17.91 10.70 -13.45
CA GLY A 98 18.49 9.80 -12.45
C GLY A 98 18.09 10.07 -11.00
N LYS A 99 16.97 10.78 -10.75
CA LYS A 99 16.47 11.06 -9.37
C LYS A 99 16.35 9.81 -8.50
N SER A 100 15.75 8.74 -9.03
CA SER A 100 15.56 7.49 -8.27
C SER A 100 16.90 6.84 -7.91
N THR A 101 17.87 6.85 -8.83
CA THR A 101 19.25 6.38 -8.56
C THR A 101 19.91 7.21 -7.47
N PHE A 102 19.76 8.54 -7.52
CA PHE A 102 20.30 9.43 -6.49
C PHE A 102 19.66 9.15 -5.12
N ILE A 103 18.33 9.03 -5.05
CA ILE A 103 17.61 8.73 -3.81
C ILE A 103 18.06 7.40 -3.21
N GLU A 104 18.30 6.37 -4.04
CA GLU A 104 18.78 5.07 -3.57
C GLU A 104 20.19 5.16 -2.95
N VAL A 105 21.14 5.77 -3.66
CA VAL A 105 22.53 5.92 -3.18
C VAL A 105 22.58 6.81 -1.95
N PHE A 106 21.86 7.93 -1.96
CA PHE A 106 21.79 8.86 -0.83
C PHE A 106 21.13 8.22 0.39
N GLY A 107 20.02 7.52 0.19
CA GLY A 107 19.32 6.78 1.26
C GLY A 107 20.24 5.74 1.91
N LYS A 108 20.95 4.95 1.11
CA LYS A 108 21.93 3.97 1.60
C LYS A 108 23.06 4.61 2.40
N HIS A 109 23.58 5.75 1.92
CA HIS A 109 24.62 6.47 2.65
C HIS A 109 24.11 6.90 4.03
N LEU A 110 22.88 7.41 4.11
CA LEU A 110 22.26 7.80 5.38
C LEU A 110 22.00 6.60 6.29
N THR A 111 21.52 5.47 5.77
CA THR A 111 21.30 4.26 6.59
C THR A 111 22.61 3.65 7.07
N ALA A 112 23.67 3.68 6.27
CA ALA A 112 25.02 3.30 6.69
C ALA A 112 25.56 4.17 7.85
N LEU A 113 25.12 5.42 7.96
CA LEU A 113 25.41 6.32 9.09
C LEU A 113 24.47 6.10 10.29
N GLY A 114 23.69 5.02 10.30
CA GLY A 114 22.73 4.70 11.36
C GLY A 114 21.49 5.61 11.37
N LYS A 115 21.24 6.39 10.30
CA LYS A 115 20.01 7.18 10.17
C LYS A 115 18.88 6.32 9.64
N ARG A 116 17.65 6.73 9.94
CA ARG A 116 16.45 6.11 9.39
C ARG A 116 15.89 7.00 8.31
N VAL A 117 15.59 6.43 7.16
CA VAL A 117 15.20 7.17 5.96
C VAL A 117 13.76 6.80 5.60
N ALA A 118 12.93 7.81 5.35
CA ALA A 118 11.62 7.62 4.75
C ALA A 118 11.59 8.34 3.41
N VAL A 119 11.24 7.63 2.34
CA VAL A 119 11.07 8.19 1.01
C VAL A 119 9.58 8.28 0.72
N LEU A 120 9.08 9.50 0.53
CA LEU A 120 7.71 9.76 0.08
C LEU A 120 7.73 10.17 -1.39
N ALA A 121 7.32 9.27 -2.27
CA ALA A 121 7.19 9.57 -3.69
C ALA A 121 5.85 10.22 -4.00
N ILE A 122 5.89 11.40 -4.62
CA ILE A 122 4.72 12.15 -5.10
C ILE A 122 4.82 12.21 -6.62
N ASP A 123 3.88 11.54 -7.31
CA ASP A 123 3.86 11.49 -8.76
C ASP A 123 2.49 11.96 -9.27
N PRO A 124 2.39 13.13 -9.92
CA PRO A 124 1.13 13.64 -10.43
C PRO A 124 0.55 12.80 -11.58
N SER A 125 1.35 11.96 -12.25
CA SER A 125 0.90 11.13 -13.37
C SER A 125 0.18 9.84 -12.94
N SER A 126 0.17 9.51 -11.63
CA SER A 126 -0.41 8.29 -11.10
C SER A 126 -1.93 8.14 -11.35
N SER A 127 -2.63 9.24 -11.63
CA SER A 127 -4.06 9.25 -11.96
C SER A 127 -4.36 8.79 -13.39
N LEU A 128 -3.45 9.02 -14.34
CA LEU A 128 -3.64 8.73 -15.77
C LEU A 128 -3.20 7.31 -16.16
N THR A 129 -2.08 6.85 -15.62
CA THR A 129 -1.56 5.50 -15.87
C THR A 129 -1.71 4.70 -14.59
N LYS A 130 -2.59 3.70 -14.55
CA LYS A 130 -2.85 2.80 -13.42
C LYS A 130 -1.59 2.03 -12.93
N GLY A 131 -0.64 2.75 -12.34
CA GLY A 131 0.47 2.24 -11.54
C GLY A 131 1.77 1.93 -12.28
N SER A 132 2.74 2.84 -12.21
CA SER A 132 4.16 2.48 -12.09
C SER A 132 4.51 2.11 -10.62
N ILE A 133 3.70 1.27 -9.98
CA ILE A 133 4.02 0.72 -8.65
C ILE A 133 5.30 -0.11 -8.74
N LEU A 134 5.45 -0.85 -9.85
CA LEU A 134 6.61 -1.64 -10.13
C LEU A 134 7.83 -0.76 -10.46
N GLY A 135 7.68 0.26 -11.32
CA GLY A 135 8.82 0.96 -11.90
C GLY A 135 9.70 1.73 -10.91
N ASP A 136 9.17 2.33 -9.84
CA ASP A 136 10.02 3.00 -8.84
C ASP A 136 10.58 2.01 -7.80
N LYS A 137 9.80 0.98 -7.43
CA LYS A 137 10.25 -0.05 -6.47
C LYS A 137 11.29 -1.00 -7.08
N THR A 138 11.20 -1.30 -8.38
CA THR A 138 12.22 -2.07 -9.12
C THR A 138 13.45 -1.24 -9.50
N ARG A 139 13.37 0.10 -9.43
CA ARG A 139 14.52 0.98 -9.61
C ARG A 139 15.32 1.26 -8.33
N MET A 140 14.79 0.89 -7.16
CA MET A 140 15.41 1.11 -5.85
C MET A 140 15.37 -0.16 -4.97
N GLU A 141 15.74 -1.30 -5.56
CA GLU A 141 15.57 -2.62 -4.94
C GLU A 141 16.33 -2.79 -3.62
N THR A 142 17.45 -2.08 -3.48
CA THR A 142 18.36 -2.31 -2.36
C THR A 142 18.01 -1.45 -1.16
N LEU A 143 17.64 -0.19 -1.37
CA LEU A 143 17.10 0.65 -0.28
C LEU A 143 15.75 0.09 0.21
N ALA A 144 14.93 -0.48 -0.68
CA ALA A 144 13.66 -1.09 -0.30
C ALA A 144 13.79 -2.35 0.59
N LYS A 145 14.98 -2.95 0.69
CA LYS A 145 15.29 -4.11 1.54
C LYS A 145 15.95 -3.72 2.87
N ASP A 146 16.34 -2.45 3.04
CA ASP A 146 16.99 -1.96 4.25
C ASP A 146 15.94 -1.76 5.36
N GLU A 147 16.15 -2.38 6.52
CA GLU A 147 15.25 -2.29 7.68
C GLU A 147 15.14 -0.85 8.24
N ASN A 148 16.14 -0.01 7.98
CA ASN A 148 16.17 1.39 8.37
C ASN A 148 15.56 2.32 7.32
N ALA A 149 15.16 1.80 6.16
CA ALA A 149 14.50 2.56 5.11
C ALA A 149 13.03 2.18 4.98
N ILE A 150 12.19 3.18 4.74
CA ILE A 150 10.76 3.01 4.50
C ILE A 150 10.40 3.72 3.20
N TYR A 151 9.74 3.02 2.30
CA TYR A 151 9.23 3.61 1.07
C TYR A 151 7.71 3.77 1.15
N VAL A 152 7.23 5.00 0.96
CA VAL A 152 5.81 5.35 0.90
C VAL A 152 5.57 6.08 -0.43
N ARG A 153 4.50 5.78 -1.15
CA ARG A 153 4.09 6.54 -2.33
C ARG A 153 2.69 7.09 -2.09
N GLN A 154 2.53 8.39 -2.30
CA GLN A 154 1.20 9.01 -2.27
C GLN A 154 0.50 8.68 -3.58
N LEU A 155 -0.63 7.97 -3.50
CA LEU A 155 -1.57 7.87 -4.61
C LEU A 155 -2.50 9.09 -4.54
N ARG A 156 -2.54 9.91 -5.59
CA ARG A 156 -3.64 10.86 -5.75
C ARG A 156 -4.77 10.16 -6.48
N GLU A 157 -5.93 10.05 -5.84
CA GLU A 157 -7.20 9.86 -6.55
C GLU A 157 -7.55 11.18 -7.21
N THR A 158 -7.75 11.18 -8.53
CA THR A 158 -8.42 12.27 -9.24
C THR A 158 -9.85 12.34 -8.73
N LEU A 159 -10.22 13.50 -8.19
CA LEU A 159 -11.61 13.89 -7.94
C LEU A 159 -12.43 13.86 -9.24
#